data_AF-G3ARQ8-F1
#
_entry.id   AF-G3ARQ8-F1
#
_cell.length_a   1.000
_cell.length_b   1.000
_cell.length_c   1.000
_cell.angle_alpha   90.00
_cell.angle_beta   90.00
_cell.angle_gamma   90.00
#
_symmetry.space_group_name_H-M   'P 1'
#
loop_
_entity.id
_entity.type
_entity.pdbx_description
1 polymer ?
#
loop_
_entity_poly.entity_id
_entity_poly.type
_entity_poly.pdbx_seq_one_letter_code
_entity_poly.pdbx_strand_id
1 'polypeptide(L)'
;MSEDTCSFCLGTDTDIPTFGTLQDAQDFVHPCNTCSLVTHRKCLLDWFNSIPVDELMIVLGRRHHSDNGSNSSLINEIGVATPSVDQNSSFQFRFYTQLPRWLNNNDSVASTPTPTSTATSSPPQPILNSSLPLSDMVFIIVPCPQCKQQIIFSMRRSKFISFQNSARVFVTRVVNYGGIFLIITSAITGVLSMGYIGLTTCGLKIMDWMVPGTALVQMLTKTTPKKSTSNYISSSLKQLLFGEQSHQSYAIDNLETALVHGLIDPFKFARIPTIPLVLYRMRSSSILECFWGKDRWNTIYEEIMILGYFSNLGDNELLKGIFHNLAQNLKHPTKPISLLSGINLFKISNLISMIIPVRWAYDVLYRLTINRMYFDLALKAQPRQIANHLPPQEMEELERIYSDINQLKGQIHKSTSPSFINSSPLLSSIYKKFQLMKSKNYLQLRLMSHYYKTIACLRYDYSNTFTNYSTTTKAITTILWPYVASKVGKFIMKLLVKNQSDRNLVLVNMASMIIVAVFKEVFNVWLSKIKSNQRSQIKTVTIEEVDVITDVEDD
;
A
#
# COMPACT_ATOMS: atom_id res chain seq x y z
N MET A 1 17.14 -44.69 -10.05
CA MET A 1 16.73 -43.36 -10.52
C MET A 1 17.22 -42.39 -9.47
N SER A 2 18.13 -41.48 -9.81
CA SER A 2 18.60 -40.46 -8.86
C SER A 2 17.43 -39.54 -8.55
N GLU A 3 16.97 -39.54 -7.30
CA GLU A 3 15.97 -38.58 -6.84
C GLU A 3 16.57 -37.18 -6.92
N ASP A 4 15.97 -36.32 -7.74
CA ASP A 4 16.35 -34.92 -7.82
C ASP A 4 16.12 -34.26 -6.45
N THR A 5 17.19 -33.71 -5.88
CA THR A 5 17.17 -33.05 -4.57
C THR A 5 17.28 -31.55 -4.74
N CYS A 6 16.39 -30.81 -4.11
CA CYS A 6 16.40 -29.36 -4.19
C CYS A 6 17.64 -28.80 -3.46
N SER A 7 18.48 -28.05 -4.16
CA SER A 7 19.73 -27.51 -3.57
C SER A 7 19.51 -26.42 -2.50
N PHE A 8 18.28 -25.89 -2.36
CA PHE A 8 17.96 -24.89 -1.34
C PHE A 8 17.35 -25.49 -0.07
N CYS A 9 16.38 -26.39 -0.20
CA CYS A 9 15.68 -26.98 0.95
C CYS A 9 16.10 -28.42 1.25
N LEU A 10 16.97 -29.01 0.43
CA LEU A 10 17.45 -30.41 0.51
C LEU A 10 16.34 -31.46 0.44
N GLY A 11 15.12 -31.06 0.06
CA GLY A 11 13.96 -31.94 -0.05
C GLY A 11 13.86 -32.60 -1.43
N THR A 12 13.19 -33.75 -1.47
CA THR A 12 12.85 -34.49 -2.69
C THR A 12 11.47 -34.08 -3.24
N ASP A 13 11.01 -34.76 -4.29
CA ASP A 13 9.68 -34.59 -4.90
C ASP A 13 8.50 -34.87 -3.97
N THR A 14 8.76 -35.55 -2.85
CA THR A 14 7.77 -35.80 -1.78
C THR A 14 7.80 -34.74 -0.66
N ASP A 15 8.89 -33.99 -0.54
CA ASP A 15 9.08 -33.03 0.54
C ASP A 15 8.54 -31.65 0.16
N ILE A 16 7.51 -31.22 0.89
CA ILE A 16 6.84 -29.96 0.62
C ILE A 16 7.77 -28.79 0.98
N PRO A 17 8.11 -27.87 0.05
CA PRO A 17 8.90 -26.70 0.38
C PRO A 17 8.17 -25.82 1.38
N THR A 18 8.88 -24.97 2.12
CA THR A 18 8.31 -24.16 3.20
C THR A 18 7.08 -23.36 2.75
N PHE A 19 5.97 -23.50 3.48
CA PHE A 19 4.64 -22.96 3.15
C PHE A 19 4.13 -23.30 1.73
N GLY A 20 4.65 -24.36 1.11
CA GLY A 20 4.33 -24.91 -0.21
C GLY A 20 3.10 -25.78 -0.24
N THR A 21 2.79 -26.25 -1.44
CA THR A 21 1.81 -27.30 -1.71
C THR A 21 2.53 -28.53 -2.29
N LEU A 22 1.84 -29.67 -2.36
CA LEU A 22 2.39 -30.87 -3.01
C LEU A 22 2.76 -30.63 -4.48
N GLN A 23 2.07 -29.71 -5.17
CA GLN A 23 2.42 -29.34 -6.54
C GLN A 23 3.74 -28.56 -6.59
N ASP A 24 4.03 -27.76 -5.57
CA ASP A 24 5.29 -27.00 -5.50
C ASP A 24 6.50 -27.93 -5.20
N ALA A 25 6.28 -29.09 -4.58
CA ALA A 25 7.30 -30.12 -4.36
C ALA A 25 7.66 -30.86 -5.66
N GLN A 26 6.71 -30.98 -6.58
CA GLN A 26 6.91 -31.67 -7.86
C GLN A 26 7.44 -30.74 -8.97
N ASP A 27 7.41 -29.42 -8.77
CA ASP A 27 7.84 -28.41 -9.74
C ASP A 27 9.33 -28.09 -9.61
N PHE A 28 10.16 -29.00 -10.13
CA PHE A 28 11.61 -28.81 -10.23
C PHE A 28 12.01 -28.00 -11.46
N VAL A 29 13.06 -27.20 -11.29
CA VAL A 29 13.64 -26.35 -12.33
C VAL A 29 15.16 -26.44 -12.28
N HIS A 30 15.78 -26.46 -13.46
CA HIS A 30 17.22 -26.33 -13.67
C HIS A 30 17.52 -24.90 -14.13
N PRO A 31 17.80 -23.96 -13.20
CA PRO A 31 17.95 -22.55 -13.54
C PRO A 31 19.27 -22.24 -14.26
N CYS A 32 20.23 -23.17 -14.28
CA CYS A 32 21.56 -22.98 -14.85
C CYS A 32 21.93 -24.18 -15.72
N ASN A 33 22.38 -23.91 -16.96
CA ASN A 33 22.73 -24.98 -17.91
C ASN A 33 24.11 -25.59 -17.66
N THR A 34 24.96 -24.94 -16.86
CA THR A 34 26.36 -25.34 -16.70
C THR A 34 26.68 -26.04 -15.40
N CYS A 35 25.82 -25.89 -14.39
CA CYS A 35 25.95 -26.61 -13.14
C CYS A 35 24.73 -27.48 -12.88
N SER A 36 24.90 -28.55 -12.11
CA SER A 36 23.85 -29.49 -11.72
C SER A 36 22.87 -28.91 -10.68
N LEU A 37 22.58 -27.61 -10.74
CA LEU A 37 21.71 -26.94 -9.78
C LEU A 37 20.28 -27.35 -10.08
N VAL A 38 19.65 -28.06 -9.15
CA VAL A 38 18.26 -28.50 -9.24
C VAL A 38 17.49 -27.91 -8.07
N THR A 39 16.38 -27.24 -8.33
CA THR A 39 15.67 -26.49 -7.30
C THR A 39 14.16 -26.55 -7.51
N HIS A 40 13.37 -26.62 -6.44
CA HIS A 40 11.94 -26.32 -6.53
C HIS A 40 11.76 -24.88 -7.03
N ARG A 41 10.84 -24.66 -7.98
CA ARG A 41 10.52 -23.31 -8.49
C ARG A 41 10.25 -22.34 -7.35
N LYS A 42 9.50 -22.78 -6.34
CA LYS A 42 9.15 -21.97 -5.18
C LYS A 42 10.38 -21.54 -4.37
N CYS A 43 11.32 -22.45 -4.13
CA CYS A 43 12.57 -22.14 -3.43
C CYS A 43 13.46 -21.20 -4.24
N LEU A 44 13.52 -21.36 -5.56
CA LEU A 44 14.25 -20.47 -6.45
C LEU A 44 13.69 -19.05 -6.43
N LEU A 45 12.36 -18.90 -6.47
CA LEU A 45 11.70 -17.59 -6.39
C LEU A 45 11.93 -16.94 -5.03
N ASP A 46 11.90 -17.71 -3.95
CA ASP A 46 12.16 -17.21 -2.60
C ASP A 46 13.63 -16.77 -2.42
N TRP A 47 14.57 -17.51 -3.01
CA TRP A 47 15.97 -17.08 -3.12
C TRP A 47 16.12 -15.81 -3.96
N PHE A 48 15.52 -15.75 -5.15
CA PHE A 48 15.56 -14.56 -6.01
C PHE A 48 15.03 -13.31 -5.29
N ASN A 49 13.96 -13.45 -4.50
CA ASN A 49 13.40 -12.36 -3.70
C ASN A 49 14.30 -11.91 -2.53
N SER A 50 15.33 -12.68 -2.17
CA SER A 50 16.30 -12.33 -1.12
C SER A 50 17.52 -11.57 -1.64
N ILE A 51 17.70 -11.51 -2.95
CA ILE A 51 18.85 -10.85 -3.58
C ILE A 51 18.67 -9.33 -3.43
N PRO A 52 19.70 -8.62 -2.92
CA PRO A 52 19.63 -7.17 -2.82
C PRO A 52 19.48 -6.58 -4.22
N VAL A 53 18.72 -5.50 -4.30
CA VAL A 53 18.36 -4.86 -5.57
C VAL A 53 19.60 -4.41 -6.36
N ASP A 54 20.69 -4.09 -5.66
CA ASP A 54 21.93 -3.58 -6.23
C ASP A 54 22.72 -4.66 -7.03
N GLU A 55 22.40 -5.94 -6.83
CA GLU A 55 23.02 -7.06 -7.54
C GLU A 55 22.22 -7.51 -8.78
N LEU A 56 21.04 -6.93 -9.02
CA LEU A 56 20.17 -7.31 -10.14
C LEU A 56 20.47 -6.45 -11.38
N MET A 57 20.77 -7.10 -12.50
CA MET A 57 20.84 -6.41 -13.79
C MET A 57 19.51 -6.58 -14.53
N ILE A 58 18.94 -5.49 -15.07
CA ILE A 58 17.67 -5.56 -15.79
C ILE A 58 17.82 -5.08 -17.23
N VAL A 59 17.33 -5.92 -18.13
CA VAL A 59 17.33 -5.70 -19.57
C VAL A 59 15.88 -5.60 -20.04
N LEU A 60 15.54 -4.49 -20.68
CA LEU A 60 14.22 -4.26 -21.28
C LEU A 60 14.27 -4.68 -22.75
N GLY A 61 13.49 -5.69 -23.13
CA GLY A 61 13.26 -5.99 -24.54
C GLY A 61 12.39 -4.90 -25.16
N ARG A 62 12.91 -4.17 -26.15
CA ARG A 62 12.13 -3.19 -26.93
C ARG A 62 12.30 -3.52 -28.41
N ARG A 63 11.19 -3.85 -29.09
CA ARG A 63 11.16 -3.83 -30.55
C ARG A 63 11.34 -2.40 -31.04
N HIS A 64 12.31 -2.18 -31.92
CA HIS A 64 12.41 -0.95 -32.68
C HIS A 64 11.54 -1.11 -33.94
N HIS A 65 10.36 -0.48 -33.98
CA HIS A 65 9.67 -0.31 -35.26
C HIS A 65 10.47 0.72 -36.06
N SER A 66 11.12 0.28 -37.13
CA SER A 66 11.67 1.20 -38.13
C SER A 66 10.49 1.77 -38.93
N ASP A 67 9.80 2.77 -38.37
CA ASP A 67 8.86 3.56 -39.15
C ASP A 67 9.68 4.46 -40.09
N ASN A 68 9.83 3.97 -41.32
CA ASN A 68 10.32 4.75 -42.44
C ASN A 68 9.22 5.77 -42.82
N GLY A 69 9.20 6.90 -42.11
CA GLY A 69 8.20 7.95 -42.29
C GLY A 69 8.68 9.27 -41.71
N SER A 70 9.36 10.06 -42.54
CA SER A 70 9.83 11.42 -42.30
C SER A 70 8.76 12.37 -41.75
N ASN A 71 8.95 12.91 -40.53
CA ASN A 71 9.18 14.34 -40.25
C ASN A 71 8.88 14.77 -38.80
N SER A 72 9.67 15.76 -38.39
CA SER A 72 9.51 16.74 -37.30
C SER A 72 9.83 16.35 -35.83
N SER A 73 11.07 16.68 -35.47
CA SER A 73 11.44 17.68 -34.45
C SER A 73 11.34 17.33 -32.96
N LEU A 74 12.54 17.21 -32.34
CA LEU A 74 13.06 18.00 -31.20
C LEU A 74 13.68 17.15 -30.07
N ILE A 75 15.01 17.04 -30.07
CA ILE A 75 15.95 17.65 -29.10
C ILE A 75 17.33 16.97 -29.24
N ASN A 76 18.32 17.81 -29.57
CA ASN A 76 19.75 17.50 -29.67
C ASN A 76 20.32 16.98 -28.35
N GLU A 77 21.19 15.97 -28.45
CA GLU A 77 22.42 15.93 -27.64
C GLU A 77 23.60 15.53 -28.53
N ILE A 78 24.68 16.28 -28.35
CA ILE A 78 25.88 16.39 -29.19
C ILE A 78 26.84 15.22 -28.90
N GLY A 79 27.35 14.57 -29.96
CA GLY A 79 28.43 13.58 -29.88
C GLY A 79 28.95 13.18 -31.27
N VAL A 80 30.27 13.24 -31.43
CA VAL A 80 31.09 13.19 -32.67
C VAL A 80 30.88 11.96 -33.57
N ALA A 81 30.95 12.17 -34.89
CA ALA A 81 30.73 11.19 -35.97
C ALA A 81 31.88 10.18 -36.18
N THR A 82 31.56 8.98 -36.72
CA THR A 82 32.32 8.14 -37.69
C THR A 82 31.54 6.82 -37.99
N PRO A 83 31.79 6.11 -39.13
CA PRO A 83 30.86 6.02 -40.26
C PRO A 83 30.03 4.72 -40.36
N SER A 84 29.08 4.74 -41.29
CA SER A 84 28.16 3.66 -41.68
C SER A 84 28.84 2.38 -42.17
N VAL A 85 28.50 1.24 -41.57
CA VAL A 85 28.61 -0.10 -42.18
C VAL A 85 27.40 -0.94 -41.75
N ASP A 86 26.70 -1.43 -42.77
CA ASP A 86 25.77 -2.55 -42.89
C ASP A 86 24.47 -2.64 -42.07
N GLN A 87 23.40 -2.81 -42.85
CA GLN A 87 22.02 -3.07 -42.49
C GLN A 87 21.91 -4.49 -41.92
N ASN A 88 21.67 -4.58 -40.61
CA ASN A 88 20.94 -5.66 -39.97
C ASN A 88 20.10 -5.03 -38.86
N SER A 89 18.87 -5.49 -38.67
CA SER A 89 17.95 -5.13 -37.60
C SER A 89 18.57 -5.40 -36.23
N SER A 90 19.43 -4.50 -35.75
CA SER A 90 20.10 -4.66 -34.47
C SER A 90 19.11 -4.44 -33.32
N PHE A 91 18.78 -5.52 -32.61
CA PHE A 91 18.16 -5.43 -31.30
C PHE A 91 19.15 -4.81 -30.31
N GLN A 92 18.99 -3.51 -30.04
CA GLN A 92 19.76 -2.84 -29.00
C GLN A 92 19.21 -3.18 -27.61
N PHE A 93 19.90 -4.06 -26.89
CA PHE A 93 19.74 -4.16 -25.45
C PHE A 93 20.29 -2.88 -24.79
N ARG A 94 19.40 -2.00 -24.32
CA ARG A 94 19.82 -0.93 -23.41
C ARG A 94 20.03 -1.53 -22.03
N PHE A 95 21.30 -1.69 -21.66
CA PHE A 95 21.70 -1.98 -20.29
C PHE A 95 21.37 -0.77 -19.43
N TYR A 96 20.42 -0.93 -18.51
CA TYR A 96 20.18 0.05 -17.48
C TYR A 96 20.92 -0.42 -16.22
N THR A 97 21.99 0.28 -15.83
CA THR A 97 22.57 0.15 -14.48
C THR A 97 21.63 0.71 -13.41
N GLN A 98 20.54 1.36 -13.80
CA GLN A 98 19.45 1.72 -12.91
C GLN A 98 18.27 0.80 -13.15
N LEU A 99 17.98 -0.05 -12.16
CA LEU A 99 16.78 -0.89 -12.15
C LEU A 99 15.53 -0.08 -12.55
N PRO A 100 14.57 -0.71 -13.25
CA PRO A 100 13.18 -0.33 -13.14
C PRO A 100 12.80 -0.16 -11.66
N ARG A 101 12.63 1.10 -11.23
CA ARG A 101 12.41 1.51 -9.83
C ARG A 101 11.13 0.94 -9.18
N TRP A 102 10.37 0.13 -9.89
CA TRP A 102 9.24 -0.62 -9.36
C TRP A 102 9.65 -1.85 -8.54
N LEU A 103 10.88 -2.35 -8.73
CA LEU A 103 11.52 -3.38 -7.90
C LEU A 103 12.23 -2.80 -6.67
N ASN A 104 12.53 -1.50 -6.67
CA ASN A 104 13.26 -0.86 -5.59
C ASN A 104 12.30 -0.41 -4.47
N ASN A 105 12.57 -0.88 -3.24
CA ASN A 105 11.86 -0.48 -2.02
C ASN A 105 12.65 0.55 -1.19
N ASN A 106 13.89 0.90 -1.57
CA ASN A 106 14.76 1.76 -0.77
C ASN A 106 15.02 3.13 -1.43
N ASP A 107 14.74 4.19 -0.68
CA ASP A 107 14.98 5.60 -1.00
C ASP A 107 16.45 6.02 -0.78
N SER A 108 17.44 5.19 -1.10
CA SER A 108 18.86 5.58 -1.00
C SER A 108 19.44 5.95 -2.36
N VAL A 109 19.65 7.25 -2.54
CA VAL A 109 20.44 7.85 -3.61
C VAL A 109 21.89 7.38 -3.46
N ALA A 110 22.38 6.57 -4.39
CA ALA A 110 23.81 6.31 -4.55
C ALA A 110 24.17 6.38 -6.04
N SER A 111 25.12 7.27 -6.32
CA SER A 111 25.69 7.57 -7.64
C SER A 111 27.08 6.95 -7.74
N THR A 112 27.35 6.04 -8.68
CA THR A 112 28.72 5.68 -9.15
C THR A 112 28.69 4.72 -10.37
N PRO A 113 29.80 4.50 -11.14
CA PRO A 113 29.77 4.35 -12.60
C PRO A 113 30.07 2.92 -13.12
N THR A 114 29.75 2.72 -14.40
CA THR A 114 29.93 1.52 -15.24
C THR A 114 31.38 1.12 -15.51
N PRO A 115 31.67 -0.20 -15.64
CA PRO A 115 32.66 -0.68 -16.59
C PRO A 115 32.09 -1.69 -17.62
N THR A 116 32.64 -1.63 -18.83
CA THR A 116 32.27 -2.38 -20.04
C THR A 116 33.12 -3.65 -20.18
N SER A 117 32.55 -4.78 -20.60
CA SER A 117 33.31 -5.89 -21.19
C SER A 117 32.52 -6.62 -22.29
N THR A 118 33.20 -6.83 -23.41
CA THR A 118 32.76 -7.48 -24.65
C THR A 118 33.27 -8.92 -24.72
N ALA A 119 32.45 -9.87 -25.18
CA ALA A 119 32.93 -11.16 -25.68
C ALA A 119 31.99 -11.70 -26.78
N THR A 120 32.61 -12.18 -27.86
CA THR A 120 32.04 -12.64 -29.14
C THR A 120 32.22 -14.16 -29.26
N SER A 121 31.19 -14.92 -29.67
CA SER A 121 31.32 -16.12 -30.52
C SER A 121 29.95 -16.67 -30.94
N SER A 122 29.88 -17.19 -32.17
CA SER A 122 28.69 -17.63 -32.93
C SER A 122 28.44 -19.15 -32.85
N PRO A 123 27.18 -19.64 -32.91
CA PRO A 123 26.89 -21.06 -33.16
C PRO A 123 26.04 -21.32 -34.43
N PRO A 124 25.94 -22.60 -34.89
CA PRO A 124 25.01 -23.04 -35.94
C PRO A 124 23.72 -23.72 -35.40
N GLN A 125 22.64 -23.54 -36.16
CA GLN A 125 21.22 -24.00 -36.06
C GLN A 125 21.03 -25.55 -36.24
N PRO A 126 19.81 -26.18 -36.17
CA PRO A 126 18.43 -25.70 -35.86
C PRO A 126 17.52 -26.63 -34.98
N ILE A 127 16.26 -26.18 -34.74
CA ILE A 127 14.93 -26.86 -34.84
C ILE A 127 13.95 -26.62 -33.64
N LEU A 128 13.08 -25.59 -33.82
CA LEU A 128 11.59 -25.62 -33.77
C LEU A 128 10.75 -25.27 -32.50
N ASN A 129 9.96 -24.18 -32.67
CA ASN A 129 8.60 -23.79 -32.20
C ASN A 129 8.31 -23.32 -30.75
N SER A 130 8.15 -22.00 -30.56
CA SER A 130 6.87 -21.38 -30.11
C SER A 130 6.90 -19.83 -30.11
N SER A 131 5.88 -19.17 -30.67
CA SER A 131 5.79 -17.72 -30.87
C SER A 131 5.08 -16.98 -29.71
N LEU A 132 5.74 -16.05 -29.01
CA LEU A 132 5.12 -15.06 -28.11
C LEU A 132 5.76 -13.67 -28.29
N PRO A 133 4.97 -12.56 -28.31
CA PRO A 133 5.49 -11.22 -28.60
C PRO A 133 6.35 -10.66 -27.46
N LEU A 134 7.60 -10.36 -27.78
CA LEU A 134 8.67 -10.08 -26.81
C LEU A 134 8.67 -8.68 -26.19
N SER A 135 7.92 -7.73 -26.76
CA SER A 135 7.93 -6.31 -26.35
C SER A 135 7.39 -6.04 -24.93
N ASP A 136 6.73 -7.02 -24.32
CA ASP A 136 6.17 -6.93 -22.96
C ASP A 136 7.02 -7.69 -21.91
N MET A 137 8.17 -8.26 -22.30
CA MET A 137 9.04 -9.03 -21.40
C MET A 137 10.17 -8.20 -20.82
N VAL A 138 10.47 -8.44 -19.54
CA VAL A 138 11.61 -7.88 -18.82
C VAL A 138 12.51 -9.04 -18.44
N PHE A 139 13.78 -8.94 -18.82
CA PHE A 139 14.79 -9.92 -18.47
C PHE A 139 15.59 -9.41 -17.27
N ILE A 140 15.73 -10.25 -16.24
CA ILE A 140 16.50 -9.96 -15.04
C ILE A 140 17.63 -10.96 -14.96
N ILE A 141 18.85 -10.46 -14.92
CA ILE A 141 20.06 -11.28 -14.92
C ILE A 141 20.63 -11.29 -13.50
N VAL A 142 20.93 -12.50 -13.03
CA VAL A 142 21.39 -12.76 -11.66
C VAL A 142 22.54 -13.77 -11.67
N PRO A 143 23.58 -13.61 -10.86
CA PRO A 143 24.63 -14.63 -10.75
C PRO A 143 24.13 -15.90 -10.04
N CYS A 144 24.45 -17.06 -10.61
CA CYS A 144 24.15 -18.36 -10.04
C CYS A 144 24.85 -18.53 -8.68
N PRO A 145 24.17 -19.07 -7.65
CA PRO A 145 24.77 -19.23 -6.32
C PRO A 145 25.95 -20.22 -6.33
N GLN A 146 25.90 -21.27 -7.17
CA GLN A 146 26.91 -22.33 -7.24
C GLN A 146 28.09 -21.99 -8.17
N CYS A 147 27.84 -21.71 -9.45
CA CYS A 147 28.90 -21.52 -10.46
C CYS A 147 29.15 -20.04 -10.86
N LYS A 148 28.43 -19.08 -10.26
CA LYS A 148 28.50 -17.63 -10.56
C LYS A 148 28.18 -17.20 -12.00
N GLN A 149 27.80 -18.13 -12.87
CA GLN A 149 27.32 -17.80 -14.21
C GLN A 149 25.96 -17.12 -14.19
N GLN A 150 25.64 -16.39 -15.26
CA GLN A 150 24.44 -15.57 -15.33
C GLN A 150 23.19 -16.45 -15.58
N ILE A 151 22.20 -16.33 -14.69
CA ILE A 151 20.86 -16.88 -14.84
C ILE A 151 19.94 -15.77 -15.32
N ILE A 152 19.18 -16.03 -16.37
CA ILE A 152 18.23 -15.08 -16.94
C ILE A 152 16.82 -15.45 -16.48
N PHE A 153 16.16 -14.50 -15.82
CA PHE A 153 14.76 -14.58 -15.46
C PHE A 153 13.93 -13.71 -16.40
N SER A 154 12.86 -14.25 -16.96
CA SER A 154 11.88 -13.45 -17.70
C SER A 154 10.63 -13.20 -16.85
N MET A 155 10.07 -12.00 -17.01
CA MET A 155 8.78 -11.66 -16.45
C MET A 155 7.99 -10.79 -17.43
N ARG A 156 6.66 -10.88 -17.34
CA ARG A 156 5.77 -10.01 -18.09
C ARG A 156 5.55 -8.69 -17.37
N ARG A 157 5.77 -7.57 -18.07
CA ARG A 157 5.46 -6.23 -17.57
C ARG A 157 3.96 -5.97 -17.63
N SER A 158 3.35 -5.53 -16.53
CA SER A 158 2.04 -4.85 -16.65
C SER A 158 2.22 -3.36 -16.92
N LYS A 159 1.52 -2.90 -17.96
CA LYS A 159 1.39 -1.48 -18.30
C LYS A 159 0.84 -0.65 -17.12
N PHE A 160 -0.11 -1.21 -16.37
CA PHE A 160 -0.71 -0.54 -15.22
C PHE A 160 0.28 -0.27 -14.07
N ILE A 161 1.03 -1.28 -13.61
CA ILE A 161 2.03 -1.08 -12.55
C ILE A 161 3.13 -0.13 -13.03
N SER A 162 3.51 -0.21 -14.31
CA SER A 162 4.47 0.74 -14.88
C SER A 162 3.95 2.18 -14.83
N PHE A 163 2.68 2.41 -15.21
CA PHE A 163 2.06 3.72 -15.16
C PHE A 163 2.01 4.26 -13.72
N GLN A 164 1.54 3.45 -12.77
CA GLN A 164 1.46 3.85 -11.37
C GLN A 164 2.83 4.24 -10.80
N ASN A 165 3.86 3.46 -11.09
CA ASN A 165 5.22 3.77 -10.62
C ASN A 165 5.77 5.02 -11.30
N SER A 166 5.52 5.21 -12.59
CA SER A 166 5.89 6.43 -13.31
C SER A 166 5.21 7.67 -12.71
N ALA A 167 3.90 7.59 -12.44
CA ALA A 167 3.14 8.66 -11.81
C ALA A 167 3.68 9.00 -10.42
N ARG A 168 4.00 7.98 -9.61
CA ARG A 168 4.61 8.18 -8.28
C ARG A 168 5.96 8.88 -8.38
N VAL A 169 6.85 8.44 -9.27
CA VAL A 169 8.18 9.06 -9.46
C VAL A 169 8.04 10.50 -9.92
N PHE A 170 7.14 10.77 -10.87
CA PHE A 170 6.85 12.12 -11.32
C PHE A 170 6.42 13.01 -10.16
N VAL A 171 5.46 12.57 -9.35
CA VAL A 171 4.98 13.31 -8.18
C VAL A 171 6.10 13.55 -7.18
N THR A 172 6.89 12.55 -6.83
CA THR A 172 8.01 12.71 -5.89
C THR A 172 9.07 13.68 -6.42
N ARG A 173 9.38 13.63 -7.72
CA ARG A 173 10.31 14.58 -8.35
C ARG A 173 9.76 16.00 -8.32
N VAL A 174 8.50 16.20 -8.70
CA VAL A 174 7.85 17.52 -8.68
C VAL A 174 7.89 18.11 -7.27
N VAL A 175 7.60 17.32 -6.23
CA VAL A 175 7.65 17.80 -4.84
C VAL A 175 9.09 18.12 -4.40
N ASN A 176 10.05 17.23 -4.67
CA ASN A 176 11.43 17.41 -4.20
C ASN A 176 12.12 18.56 -4.94
N TYR A 177 12.06 18.60 -6.27
CA TYR A 177 12.66 19.67 -7.06
C TYR A 177 11.89 20.99 -6.90
N GLY A 178 10.57 20.93 -6.81
CA GLY A 178 9.75 22.12 -6.52
C GLY A 178 10.09 22.73 -5.16
N GLY A 179 10.24 21.90 -4.12
CA GLY A 179 10.64 22.36 -2.78
C GLY A 179 12.03 22.99 -2.77
N ILE A 180 13.01 22.34 -3.41
CA ILE A 180 14.38 22.87 -3.52
C ILE A 180 14.39 24.18 -4.30
N PHE A 181 13.68 24.25 -5.42
CA PHE A 181 13.60 25.45 -6.24
C PHE A 181 12.96 26.61 -5.47
N LEU A 182 11.89 26.37 -4.71
CA LEU A 182 11.26 27.39 -3.87
C LEU A 182 12.22 27.90 -2.79
N ILE A 183 12.98 27.03 -2.14
CA ILE A 183 13.95 27.43 -1.10
C ILE A 183 15.10 28.26 -1.70
N ILE A 184 15.58 27.92 -2.90
CA ILE A 184 16.67 28.65 -3.55
C ILE A 184 16.20 30.01 -4.10
N THR A 185 14.99 30.08 -4.63
CA THR A 185 14.47 31.28 -5.31
C THR A 185 13.82 32.31 -4.38
N SER A 186 13.52 31.96 -3.12
CA SER A 186 12.84 32.88 -2.20
C SER A 186 13.59 33.03 -0.88
N ALA A 187 13.50 34.24 -0.29
CA ALA A 187 14.02 34.47 1.05
C ALA A 187 13.34 33.52 2.03
N ILE A 188 14.10 32.93 2.97
CA ILE A 188 13.63 31.94 3.95
C ILE A 188 12.35 32.42 4.68
N THR A 189 12.27 33.72 4.99
CA THR A 189 11.09 34.35 5.60
C THR A 189 9.84 34.29 4.71
N GLY A 190 9.99 34.45 3.39
CA GLY A 190 8.91 34.30 2.41
C GLY A 190 8.44 32.86 2.26
N VAL A 191 9.34 31.88 2.33
CA VAL A 191 8.96 30.44 2.33
C VAL A 191 8.16 30.11 3.59
N LEU A 192 8.60 30.58 4.75
CA LEU A 192 7.95 30.29 6.02
C LEU A 192 6.57 30.96 6.10
N SER A 193 6.43 32.20 5.66
CA SER A 193 5.14 32.90 5.63
C SER A 193 4.18 32.26 4.62
N MET A 194 4.63 31.98 3.39
CA MET A 194 3.82 31.29 2.38
C MET A 194 3.47 29.86 2.80
N GLY A 195 4.38 29.16 3.48
CA GLY A 195 4.13 27.84 4.05
C GLY A 195 3.06 27.87 5.14
N TYR A 196 3.11 28.87 6.03
CA TYR A 196 2.09 29.07 7.06
C TYR A 196 0.71 29.38 6.44
N ILE A 197 0.67 30.32 5.49
CA ILE A 197 -0.52 30.68 4.69
C ILE A 197 -1.08 29.45 3.94
N GLY A 198 -0.21 28.62 3.37
CA GLY A 198 -0.59 27.38 2.71
C GLY A 198 -1.20 26.37 3.67
N LEU A 199 -0.60 26.18 4.85
CA LEU A 199 -1.08 25.27 5.88
C LEU A 199 -2.39 25.74 6.52
N THR A 200 -2.57 27.02 6.77
CA THR A 200 -3.84 27.59 7.27
C THR A 200 -4.95 27.39 6.25
N THR A 201 -4.70 27.72 4.97
CA THR A 201 -5.67 27.53 3.88
C THR A 201 -6.05 26.06 3.73
N CYS A 202 -5.05 25.17 3.78
CA CYS A 202 -5.25 23.72 3.71
C CYS A 202 -6.07 23.22 4.91
N GLY A 203 -5.72 23.63 6.14
CA GLY A 203 -6.42 23.27 7.36
C GLY A 203 -7.88 23.72 7.37
N LEU A 204 -8.17 24.95 6.90
CA LEU A 204 -9.54 25.46 6.76
C LEU A 204 -10.35 24.64 5.76
N LYS A 205 -9.77 24.33 4.60
CA LYS A 205 -10.44 23.51 3.58
C LYS A 205 -10.72 22.10 4.08
N ILE A 206 -9.77 21.48 4.78
CA ILE A 206 -9.96 20.16 5.39
C ILE A 206 -11.10 20.21 6.42
N MET A 207 -11.15 21.24 7.27
CA MET A 207 -12.25 21.40 8.22
C MET A 207 -13.61 21.60 7.55
N ASP A 208 -13.69 22.42 6.50
CA ASP A 208 -14.93 22.62 5.74
C ASP A 208 -15.38 21.33 5.02
N TRP A 209 -14.43 20.46 4.63
CA TRP A 209 -14.75 19.14 4.09
C TRP A 209 -15.27 18.16 5.14
N MET A 210 -14.83 18.28 6.39
CA MET A 210 -15.25 17.42 7.50
C MET A 210 -16.57 17.90 8.13
N VAL A 211 -16.71 19.21 8.35
CA VAL A 211 -17.79 19.85 9.10
C VAL A 211 -18.41 20.95 8.22
N PRO A 212 -19.76 21.06 8.13
CA PRO A 212 -20.39 22.16 7.39
C PRO A 212 -19.91 23.52 7.89
N GLY A 213 -19.64 24.45 6.97
CA GLY A 213 -19.18 25.80 7.30
C GLY A 213 -20.04 26.54 8.34
N THR A 214 -21.36 26.28 8.42
CA THR A 214 -22.25 26.86 9.44
C THR A 214 -21.93 26.38 10.86
N ALA A 215 -21.64 25.09 11.03
CA ALA A 215 -21.22 24.51 12.30
C ALA A 215 -19.77 24.84 12.64
N LEU A 216 -18.91 24.94 11.61
CA LEU A 216 -17.50 25.34 11.79
C LEU A 216 -17.40 26.76 12.36
N VAL A 217 -18.19 27.69 11.84
CA VAL A 217 -18.24 29.07 12.34
C VAL A 217 -18.65 29.11 13.81
N GLN A 218 -19.65 28.33 14.21
CA GLN A 218 -20.07 28.22 15.61
C GLN A 218 -18.98 27.63 16.51
N MET A 219 -18.16 26.71 16.00
CA MET A 219 -17.05 26.13 16.76
C MET A 219 -15.88 27.10 16.95
N LEU A 220 -15.64 27.98 15.98
CA LEU A 220 -14.54 28.94 15.98
C LEU A 220 -14.84 30.23 16.76
N THR A 221 -16.11 30.57 16.95
CA THR A 221 -16.54 31.73 17.74
C THR A 221 -16.45 31.48 19.25
N LYS A 222 -16.01 32.49 20.01
CA LYS A 222 -15.85 32.44 21.48
C LYS A 222 -17.16 32.23 22.26
N THR A 223 -18.31 32.52 21.67
CA THR A 223 -19.59 32.61 22.39
C THR A 223 -20.53 31.50 21.96
N THR A 224 -21.10 30.76 22.93
CA THR A 224 -22.39 30.09 22.76
C THR A 224 -23.46 31.18 22.68
N PRO A 225 -23.96 31.58 21.50
CA PRO A 225 -24.76 32.78 21.41
C PRO A 225 -26.24 32.44 21.66
N LYS A 226 -26.98 33.39 22.24
CA LYS A 226 -28.46 33.36 22.20
C LYS A 226 -28.91 33.31 20.73
N LYS A 227 -29.93 32.48 20.44
CA LYS A 227 -30.35 32.06 19.08
C LYS A 227 -30.53 33.18 18.04
N SER A 228 -30.81 34.43 18.42
CA SER A 228 -31.10 35.53 17.49
C SER A 228 -29.86 36.26 16.96
N THR A 229 -28.83 36.48 17.78
CA THR A 229 -27.57 37.14 17.37
C THR A 229 -26.57 36.18 16.70
N SER A 230 -26.72 34.87 16.93
CA SER A 230 -25.93 33.82 16.30
C SER A 230 -26.04 33.81 14.77
N ASN A 231 -27.24 33.99 14.23
CA ASN A 231 -27.49 33.84 12.78
C ASN A 231 -26.89 34.98 11.95
N TYR A 232 -26.83 36.20 12.49
CA TYR A 232 -26.22 37.35 11.82
C TYR A 232 -24.69 37.31 11.86
N ILE A 233 -24.11 37.00 13.01
CA ILE A 233 -22.65 36.86 13.15
C ILE A 233 -22.15 35.67 12.32
N SER A 234 -22.88 34.55 12.32
CA SER A 234 -22.48 33.37 11.56
C SER A 234 -22.66 33.51 10.05
N SER A 235 -23.69 34.23 9.58
CA SER A 235 -23.84 34.53 8.14
C SER A 235 -22.79 35.52 7.66
N SER A 236 -22.50 36.57 8.44
CA SER A 236 -21.43 37.54 8.14
C SER A 236 -20.06 36.88 8.15
N LEU A 237 -19.73 36.06 9.17
CA LEU A 237 -18.45 35.34 9.24
C LEU A 237 -18.33 34.27 8.14
N LYS A 238 -19.42 33.58 7.79
CA LYS A 238 -19.45 32.62 6.67
C LYS A 238 -19.22 33.33 5.33
N GLN A 239 -19.79 34.52 5.14
CA GLN A 239 -19.54 35.36 3.98
C GLN A 239 -18.12 35.93 3.98
N LEU A 240 -17.51 36.16 5.14
CA LEU A 240 -16.12 36.62 5.26
C LEU A 240 -15.09 35.49 5.03
N LEU A 241 -15.37 34.28 5.55
CA LEU A 241 -14.50 33.10 5.51
C LEU A 241 -14.60 32.30 4.21
N PHE A 242 -15.79 32.28 3.61
CA PHE A 242 -16.12 31.42 2.46
C PHE A 242 -16.79 32.19 1.31
N GLY A 243 -16.95 33.51 1.43
CA GLY A 243 -17.67 34.34 0.46
C GLY A 243 -16.99 34.40 -0.90
N GLU A 244 -17.86 34.34 -1.90
CA GLU A 244 -17.62 34.31 -3.34
C GLU A 244 -17.46 35.72 -3.93
N GLN A 245 -16.87 36.68 -3.19
CA GLN A 245 -16.72 38.06 -3.66
C GLN A 245 -15.26 38.44 -3.94
N SER A 246 -15.02 38.64 -5.24
CA SER A 246 -13.88 39.25 -5.92
C SER A 246 -12.59 38.42 -5.99
N HIS A 247 -12.11 38.26 -7.22
CA HIS A 247 -10.96 37.48 -7.68
C HIS A 247 -9.59 37.83 -7.07
N GLN A 248 -9.51 38.60 -5.98
CA GLN A 248 -8.25 39.18 -5.49
C GLN A 248 -8.06 39.23 -3.96
N SER A 249 -9.02 38.82 -3.13
CA SER A 249 -8.85 38.84 -1.66
C SER A 249 -8.59 37.43 -1.11
N TYR A 250 -7.44 37.23 -0.48
CA TYR A 250 -7.09 35.94 0.14
C TYR A 250 -7.97 35.72 1.37
N ALA A 251 -8.51 34.50 1.54
CA ALA A 251 -9.32 34.13 2.71
C ALA A 251 -8.64 34.37 4.08
N ILE A 252 -7.32 34.56 4.07
CA ILE A 252 -6.49 34.83 5.25
C ILE A 252 -6.59 36.28 5.70
N ASP A 253 -6.64 37.26 4.79
CA ASP A 253 -6.77 38.68 5.14
C ASP A 253 -8.11 38.93 5.85
N ASN A 254 -9.16 38.24 5.40
CA ASN A 254 -10.47 38.23 6.06
C ASN A 254 -10.42 37.55 7.43
N LEU A 255 -9.60 36.52 7.61
CA LEU A 255 -9.44 35.81 8.88
C LEU A 255 -8.62 36.59 9.90
N GLU A 256 -7.57 37.25 9.46
CA GLU A 256 -6.78 38.16 10.29
C GLU A 256 -7.65 39.35 10.72
N THR A 257 -8.44 39.90 9.79
CA THR A 257 -9.43 40.94 10.10
C THR A 257 -10.46 40.45 11.13
N ALA A 258 -11.00 39.23 10.98
CA ALA A 258 -11.93 38.64 11.95
C ALA A 258 -11.28 38.34 13.33
N LEU A 259 -10.00 37.99 13.35
CA LEU A 259 -9.22 37.75 14.57
C LEU A 259 -8.93 39.07 15.31
N VAL A 260 -8.54 40.11 14.57
CA VAL A 260 -8.30 41.47 15.07
C VAL A 260 -9.60 42.08 15.62
N HIS A 261 -10.74 41.80 15.00
CA HIS A 261 -12.07 42.17 15.51
C HIS A 261 -12.56 41.29 16.69
N GLY A 262 -11.78 40.32 17.14
CA GLY A 262 -12.09 39.48 18.31
C GLY A 262 -13.25 38.50 18.10
N LEU A 263 -13.66 38.25 16.86
CA LEU A 263 -14.76 37.35 16.52
C LEU A 263 -14.37 35.87 16.67
N ILE A 264 -13.08 35.56 16.57
CA ILE A 264 -12.51 34.21 16.59
C ILE A 264 -11.62 34.03 17.82
N ASP A 265 -11.67 32.84 18.45
CA ASP A 265 -10.76 32.51 19.54
C ASP A 265 -9.33 32.29 19.02
N PRO A 266 -8.33 33.09 19.45
CA PRO A 266 -6.94 32.95 18.99
C PRO A 266 -6.36 31.55 19.26
N PHE A 267 -6.78 30.88 20.34
CA PHE A 267 -6.31 29.53 20.65
C PHE A 267 -6.89 28.46 19.72
N LYS A 268 -8.10 28.68 19.19
CA LYS A 268 -8.71 27.78 18.18
C LYS A 268 -8.12 28.06 16.81
N PHE A 269 -7.85 29.32 16.47
CA PHE A 269 -7.19 29.71 15.22
C PHE A 269 -5.77 29.14 15.10
N ALA A 270 -4.96 29.19 16.16
CA ALA A 270 -3.60 28.63 16.16
C ALA A 270 -3.54 27.12 15.84
N ARG A 271 -4.66 26.40 15.99
CA ARG A 271 -4.75 24.96 15.70
C ARG A 271 -5.07 24.66 14.24
N ILE A 272 -5.65 25.59 13.50
CA ILE A 272 -6.05 25.38 12.11
C ILE A 272 -4.86 24.97 11.21
N PRO A 273 -3.72 25.69 11.23
CA PRO A 273 -2.56 25.28 10.43
C PRO A 273 -1.93 23.95 10.86
N THR A 274 -2.20 23.45 12.08
CA THR A 274 -1.64 22.19 12.55
C THR A 274 -2.46 20.96 12.16
N ILE A 275 -3.71 21.14 11.68
CA ILE A 275 -4.58 20.02 11.25
C ILE A 275 -3.92 19.11 10.21
N PRO A 276 -3.35 19.61 9.09
CA PRO A 276 -2.74 18.74 8.08
C PRO A 276 -1.58 17.92 8.65
N LEU A 277 -0.80 18.51 9.57
CA LEU A 277 0.32 17.85 10.24
C LEU A 277 -0.16 16.75 11.19
N VAL A 278 -1.17 17.05 12.01
CA VAL A 278 -1.79 16.09 12.94
C VAL A 278 -2.40 14.93 12.16
N LEU A 279 -3.12 15.19 11.05
CA LEU A 279 -3.68 14.14 10.20
C LEU A 279 -2.60 13.28 9.52
N TYR A 280 -1.48 13.90 9.10
CA TYR A 280 -0.35 13.15 8.55
C TYR A 280 0.26 12.20 9.58
N ARG A 281 0.41 12.67 10.83
CA ARG A 281 0.91 11.85 11.96
C ARG A 281 -0.09 10.78 12.37
N MET A 282 -1.37 11.12 12.48
CA MET A 282 -2.49 10.21 12.80
C MET A 282 -2.63 9.06 11.81
N ARG A 283 -2.16 9.23 10.56
CA ARG A 283 -2.10 8.16 9.56
C ARG A 283 -0.94 7.17 9.78
N SER A 284 0.15 7.59 10.40
CA SER A 284 1.27 6.70 10.75
C SER A 284 1.01 5.93 12.03
N SER A 285 0.31 6.53 12.98
CA SER A 285 0.12 5.93 14.28
C SER A 285 -1.02 4.89 14.22
N SER A 286 -0.81 3.78 14.91
CA SER A 286 -1.81 2.75 15.11
C SER A 286 -1.95 2.46 16.60
N ILE A 287 -3.16 2.13 17.05
CA ILE A 287 -3.39 1.83 18.47
C ILE A 287 -2.72 0.50 18.85
N LEU A 288 -2.58 -0.41 17.90
CA LEU A 288 -1.94 -1.70 18.12
C LEU A 288 -0.42 -1.56 18.31
N GLU A 289 0.23 -0.58 17.69
CA GLU A 289 1.64 -0.28 17.97
C GLU A 289 1.86 0.24 19.39
N CYS A 290 0.87 0.86 20.04
CA CYS A 290 0.97 1.20 21.46
C CYS A 290 1.09 -0.07 22.34
N PHE A 291 0.41 -1.15 21.97
CA PHE A 291 0.39 -2.40 22.76
C PHE A 291 1.55 -3.34 22.39
N TRP A 292 1.83 -3.50 21.09
CA TRP A 292 2.77 -4.49 20.55
C TRP A 292 4.03 -3.90 19.90
N GLY A 293 4.14 -2.58 19.76
CA GLY A 293 5.29 -1.93 19.13
C GLY A 293 6.57 -1.99 19.96
N LYS A 294 7.71 -1.74 19.29
CA LYS A 294 9.03 -1.62 19.93
C LYS A 294 9.14 -0.34 20.76
N ASP A 295 8.64 0.79 20.24
CA ASP A 295 8.72 2.12 20.87
C ASP A 295 7.40 2.54 21.54
N ARG A 296 6.89 1.69 22.44
CA ARG A 296 5.54 1.84 23.03
C ARG A 296 5.26 3.22 23.61
N TRP A 297 6.22 3.79 24.35
CA TRP A 297 6.04 5.07 25.03
C TRP A 297 5.90 6.24 24.07
N ASN A 298 6.68 6.25 22.99
CA ASN A 298 6.60 7.30 21.97
C ASN A 298 5.25 7.23 21.26
N THR A 299 4.81 6.03 20.87
CA THR A 299 3.52 5.84 20.20
C THR A 299 2.34 6.20 21.13
N ILE A 300 2.42 5.85 22.41
CA ILE A 300 1.41 6.24 23.41
C ILE A 300 1.34 7.77 23.55
N TYR A 301 2.49 8.45 23.63
CA TYR A 301 2.53 9.91 23.71
C TYR A 301 1.93 10.57 22.46
N GLU A 302 2.28 10.08 21.27
CA GLU A 302 1.69 10.56 20.00
C GLU A 302 0.17 10.39 19.97
N GLU A 303 -0.35 9.23 20.39
CA GLU A 303 -1.78 8.95 20.45
C GLU A 303 -2.51 9.84 21.48
N ILE A 304 -1.90 10.09 22.64
CA ILE A 304 -2.44 11.01 23.65
C ILE A 304 -2.50 12.44 23.11
N MET A 305 -1.46 12.89 22.40
CA MET A 305 -1.46 14.21 21.75
C MET A 305 -2.58 14.34 20.71
N ILE A 306 -2.77 13.32 19.87
CA ILE A 306 -3.85 13.30 18.87
C ILE A 306 -5.21 13.33 19.56
N LEU A 307 -5.40 12.54 20.63
CA LEU A 307 -6.60 12.54 21.45
C LEU A 307 -6.90 13.90 22.07
N GLY A 308 -5.88 14.51 22.68
CA GLY A 308 -5.98 15.86 23.24
C GLY A 308 -6.35 16.89 22.17
N TYR A 309 -5.79 16.78 20.96
CA TYR A 309 -6.06 17.71 19.87
C TYR A 309 -7.53 17.68 19.40
N PHE A 310 -8.06 16.51 19.04
CA PHE A 310 -9.45 16.40 18.57
C PHE A 310 -10.49 16.56 19.69
N SER A 311 -10.18 16.09 20.90
CA SER A 311 -11.03 16.34 22.07
C SER A 311 -11.17 17.83 22.32
N ASN A 312 -10.08 18.60 22.21
CA ASN A 312 -10.10 20.04 22.42
C ASN A 312 -10.75 20.81 21.26
N LEU A 313 -10.76 20.27 20.04
CA LEU A 313 -11.63 20.77 18.97
C LEU A 313 -13.12 20.58 19.31
N GLY A 314 -13.48 19.47 19.96
CA GLY A 314 -14.83 19.19 20.46
C GLY A 314 -15.16 19.75 21.85
N ASP A 315 -14.45 20.79 22.32
CA ASP A 315 -14.58 21.41 23.65
C ASP A 315 -14.45 20.45 24.85
N ASN A 316 -13.85 19.27 24.63
CA ASN A 316 -13.62 18.18 25.60
C ASN A 316 -14.89 17.60 26.24
N GLU A 317 -16.07 17.82 25.67
CA GLU A 317 -17.34 17.38 26.26
C GLU A 317 -17.43 15.85 26.38
N LEU A 318 -17.05 15.13 25.32
CA LEU A 318 -17.03 13.66 25.29
C LEU A 318 -16.01 13.08 26.28
N LEU A 319 -14.78 13.63 26.30
CA LEU A 319 -13.71 13.13 27.16
C LEU A 319 -14.01 13.39 28.65
N LYS A 320 -14.57 14.56 28.97
CA LYS A 320 -15.03 14.88 30.34
C LYS A 320 -16.17 13.96 30.76
N GLY A 321 -17.14 13.68 29.88
CA GLY A 321 -18.25 12.77 30.15
C GLY A 321 -17.76 11.34 30.44
N ILE A 322 -16.86 10.81 29.60
CA ILE A 322 -16.27 9.48 29.80
C ILE A 322 -15.44 9.43 31.08
N PHE A 323 -14.59 10.43 31.33
CA PHE A 323 -13.77 10.48 32.54
C PHE A 323 -14.62 10.59 33.81
N HIS A 324 -15.71 11.36 33.77
CA HIS A 324 -16.66 11.45 34.87
C HIS A 324 -17.30 10.10 35.17
N ASN A 325 -17.83 9.42 34.14
CA ASN A 325 -18.44 8.10 34.26
C ASN A 325 -17.44 7.04 34.73
N LEU A 326 -16.19 7.08 34.25
CA LEU A 326 -15.13 6.17 34.66
C LEU A 326 -14.69 6.43 36.11
N ALA A 327 -14.53 7.69 36.51
CA ALA A 327 -14.22 8.06 37.89
C ALA A 327 -15.36 7.67 38.85
N GLN A 328 -16.61 7.77 38.40
CA GLN A 328 -17.77 7.33 39.17
C GLN A 328 -17.83 5.80 39.30
N ASN A 329 -17.52 5.06 38.24
CA ASN A 329 -17.40 3.59 38.29
C ASN A 329 -16.25 3.12 39.20
N LEU A 330 -15.13 3.84 39.21
CA LEU A 330 -14.01 3.54 40.10
C LEU A 330 -14.38 3.79 41.58
N LYS A 331 -15.19 4.82 41.86
CA LYS A 331 -15.68 5.16 43.21
C LYS A 331 -16.80 4.23 43.69
N HIS A 332 -17.64 3.73 42.79
CA HIS A 332 -18.77 2.84 43.11
C HIS A 332 -18.76 1.58 42.23
N PRO A 333 -17.90 0.59 42.53
CA PRO A 333 -17.76 -0.62 41.71
C PRO A 333 -19.00 -1.53 41.74
N THR A 334 -19.92 -1.34 42.68
CA THR A 334 -21.10 -2.19 42.88
C THR A 334 -22.28 -1.88 41.96
N LYS A 335 -22.27 -0.73 41.26
CA LYS A 335 -23.26 -0.38 40.23
C LYS A 335 -22.56 0.27 39.04
N PRO A 336 -21.98 -0.51 38.11
CA PRO A 336 -21.30 0.05 36.95
C PRO A 336 -22.30 0.78 36.06
N ILE A 337 -22.09 2.08 35.94
CA ILE A 337 -22.78 2.93 34.98
C ILE A 337 -22.10 2.71 33.62
N SER A 338 -22.88 2.59 32.54
CA SER A 338 -22.27 2.47 31.21
C SER A 338 -21.46 3.74 30.88
N LEU A 339 -20.27 3.56 30.31
CA LEU A 339 -19.32 4.66 30.02
C LEU A 339 -19.92 5.79 29.16
N LEU A 340 -20.97 5.48 28.40
CA LEU A 340 -21.64 6.39 27.47
C LEU A 340 -22.98 6.94 27.99
N SER A 341 -23.43 6.53 29.18
CA SER A 341 -24.70 7.04 29.71
C SER A 341 -24.64 8.55 29.95
N GLY A 342 -25.73 9.23 29.61
CA GLY A 342 -25.86 10.68 29.74
C GLY A 342 -25.13 11.52 28.69
N ILE A 343 -24.40 10.91 27.74
CA ILE A 343 -23.65 11.64 26.70
C ILE A 343 -24.44 11.66 25.39
N ASN A 344 -24.77 12.87 24.90
CA ASN A 344 -25.39 13.05 23.59
C ASN A 344 -24.35 12.85 22.47
N LEU A 345 -24.16 11.61 22.02
CA LEU A 345 -23.18 11.26 20.98
C LEU A 345 -23.41 11.97 19.63
N PHE A 346 -24.65 12.37 19.34
CA PHE A 346 -25.04 13.04 18.10
C PHE A 346 -24.88 14.57 18.11
N LYS A 347 -24.33 15.15 19.18
CA LYS A 347 -23.91 16.56 19.19
C LYS A 347 -22.66 16.72 18.32
N ILE A 348 -22.58 17.79 17.53
CA ILE A 348 -21.47 18.02 16.58
C ILE A 348 -20.10 17.97 17.26
N SER A 349 -19.94 18.59 18.44
CA SER A 349 -18.70 18.56 19.23
C SER A 349 -18.28 17.14 19.63
N ASN A 350 -19.26 16.30 19.99
CA ASN A 350 -19.04 14.90 20.33
C ASN A 350 -18.75 14.05 19.09
N LEU A 351 -19.41 14.31 17.96
CA LEU A 351 -19.14 13.62 16.67
C LEU A 351 -17.71 13.84 16.18
N ILE A 352 -17.16 15.05 16.35
CA ILE A 352 -15.76 15.35 15.99
C ILE A 352 -14.79 14.59 16.92
N SER A 353 -15.10 14.51 18.21
CA SER A 353 -14.32 13.71 19.16
C SER A 353 -14.41 12.20 18.87
N MET A 354 -15.53 11.73 18.29
CA MET A 354 -15.73 10.32 17.90
C MET A 354 -14.88 9.87 16.71
N ILE A 355 -14.19 10.77 16.00
CA ILE A 355 -13.25 10.42 14.93
C ILE A 355 -12.15 9.47 15.44
N ILE A 356 -11.70 9.64 16.69
CA ILE A 356 -10.61 8.84 17.25
C ILE A 356 -11.07 7.42 17.60
N PRO A 357 -12.14 7.20 18.39
CA PRO A 357 -12.68 5.86 18.60
C PRO A 357 -13.03 5.14 17.30
N VAL A 358 -13.60 5.84 16.32
CA VAL A 358 -13.90 5.28 15.00
C VAL A 358 -12.63 4.86 14.26
N ARG A 359 -11.55 5.65 14.35
CA ARG A 359 -10.25 5.24 13.79
C ARG A 359 -9.68 4.00 14.47
N TRP A 360 -9.73 3.93 15.80
CA TRP A 360 -9.25 2.75 16.53
C TRP A 360 -10.05 1.49 16.16
N ALA A 361 -11.37 1.62 16.04
CA ALA A 361 -12.22 0.53 15.55
C ALA A 361 -11.85 0.12 14.12
N TYR A 362 -11.61 1.09 13.23
CA TYR A 362 -11.15 0.83 11.87
C TYR A 362 -9.81 0.10 11.83
N ASP A 363 -8.82 0.52 12.64
CA ASP A 363 -7.49 -0.12 12.69
C ASP A 363 -7.59 -1.60 13.11
N VAL A 364 -8.36 -1.89 14.16
CA VAL A 364 -8.62 -3.28 14.59
C VAL A 364 -9.31 -4.09 13.50
N LEU A 365 -10.35 -3.54 12.86
CA LEU A 365 -11.06 -4.21 11.76
C LEU A 365 -10.16 -4.44 10.56
N TYR A 366 -9.35 -3.46 10.19
CA TYR A 366 -8.38 -3.53 9.10
C TYR A 366 -7.37 -4.66 9.34
N ARG A 367 -6.86 -4.78 10.57
CA ARG A 367 -5.89 -5.80 10.97
C ARG A 367 -6.48 -7.20 10.97
N LEU A 368 -7.75 -7.35 11.33
CA LEU A 368 -8.44 -8.64 11.32
C LEU A 368 -8.89 -9.09 9.92
N THR A 369 -9.12 -8.15 8.99
CA THR A 369 -9.72 -8.44 7.67
C THR A 369 -8.74 -8.24 6.52
N ILE A 370 -8.33 -7.00 6.25
CA ILE A 370 -7.53 -6.64 5.08
C ILE A 370 -6.07 -7.07 5.27
N ASN A 371 -5.49 -6.84 6.44
CA ASN A 371 -4.12 -7.28 6.73
C ASN A 371 -3.99 -8.80 6.63
N ARG A 372 -5.06 -9.52 6.97
CA ARG A 372 -5.16 -10.97 6.80
C ARG A 372 -5.10 -11.40 5.33
N MET A 373 -5.62 -10.60 4.40
CA MET A 373 -5.48 -10.83 2.95
C MET A 373 -4.05 -10.54 2.48
N TYR A 374 -3.42 -9.48 2.98
CA TYR A 374 -2.00 -9.20 2.70
C TYR A 374 -1.10 -10.33 3.21
N PHE A 375 -1.38 -10.87 4.39
CA PHE A 375 -0.66 -12.03 4.92
C PHE A 375 -0.76 -13.23 3.98
N ASP A 376 -1.95 -13.55 3.44
CA ASP A 376 -2.09 -14.68 2.49
C ASP A 376 -1.31 -14.46 1.20
N LEU A 377 -1.31 -13.22 0.68
CA LEU A 377 -0.56 -12.86 -0.52
C LEU A 377 0.96 -12.91 -0.26
N ALA A 378 1.40 -12.46 0.92
CA ALA A 378 2.79 -12.48 1.34
C ALA A 378 3.27 -13.92 1.57
N LEU A 379 2.46 -14.76 2.21
CA LEU A 379 2.78 -16.17 2.45
C LEU A 379 2.93 -16.94 1.14
N LYS A 380 2.13 -16.60 0.14
CA LYS A 380 2.21 -17.22 -1.19
C LYS A 380 3.45 -16.79 -1.97
N ALA A 381 3.81 -15.50 -1.95
CA ALA A 381 4.83 -14.96 -2.85
C ALA A 381 6.22 -14.73 -2.19
N GLN A 382 6.28 -14.48 -0.89
CA GLN A 382 7.50 -14.14 -0.14
C GLN A 382 7.45 -14.69 1.31
N PRO A 383 7.51 -16.02 1.49
CA PRO A 383 7.41 -16.64 2.82
C PRO A 383 8.52 -16.18 3.78
N ARG A 384 9.74 -15.90 3.30
CA ARG A 384 10.85 -15.37 4.13
C ARG A 384 10.55 -14.04 4.81
N GLN A 385 9.78 -13.15 4.17
CA GLN A 385 9.43 -11.88 4.80
C GLN A 385 8.52 -12.08 6.01
N ILE A 386 7.70 -13.14 6.01
CA ILE A 386 6.88 -13.50 7.17
C ILE A 386 7.77 -14.12 8.26
N ALA A 387 8.70 -15.00 7.87
CA ALA A 387 9.68 -15.59 8.79
C ALA A 387 10.49 -14.54 9.56
N ASN A 388 10.86 -13.43 8.92
CA ASN A 388 11.61 -12.35 9.56
C ASN A 388 10.81 -11.55 10.61
N HIS A 389 9.46 -11.60 10.56
CA HIS A 389 8.59 -10.83 11.45
C HIS A 389 7.92 -11.68 12.53
N LEU A 390 7.84 -12.99 12.36
CA LEU A 390 7.34 -13.91 13.38
C LEU A 390 8.48 -14.42 14.27
N PRO A 391 8.23 -14.65 15.57
CA PRO A 391 9.18 -15.38 16.39
C PRO A 391 9.34 -16.82 15.86
N PRO A 392 10.54 -17.42 15.99
CA PRO A 392 10.88 -18.68 15.32
C PRO A 392 9.98 -19.84 15.77
N GLN A 393 9.58 -19.86 17.04
CA GLN A 393 8.67 -20.88 17.58
C GLN A 393 7.27 -20.82 16.93
N GLU A 394 6.69 -19.63 16.79
CA GLU A 394 5.37 -19.46 16.16
C GLU A 394 5.43 -19.77 14.65
N MET A 395 6.58 -19.51 14.00
CA MET A 395 6.80 -19.85 12.60
C MET A 395 6.84 -21.36 12.38
N GLU A 396 7.61 -22.09 13.20
CA GLU A 396 7.72 -23.54 13.10
C GLU A 396 6.38 -24.23 13.36
N GLU A 397 5.62 -23.75 14.36
CA GLU A 397 4.26 -24.23 14.62
C GLU A 397 3.33 -23.96 13.43
N LEU A 398 3.42 -22.77 12.82
CA LEU A 398 2.62 -22.44 11.65
C LEU A 398 2.95 -23.36 10.48
N GLU A 399 4.23 -23.62 10.23
CA GLU A 399 4.70 -24.52 9.18
C GLU A 399 4.21 -25.95 9.40
N ARG A 400 4.33 -26.48 10.62
CA ARG A 400 3.76 -27.79 11.01
C ARG A 400 2.26 -27.86 10.78
N ILE A 401 1.50 -26.82 11.16
CA ILE A 401 0.06 -26.79 10.93
C ILE A 401 -0.26 -26.81 9.42
N TYR A 402 0.51 -26.10 8.58
CA TYR A 402 0.30 -26.10 7.13
C TYR A 402 0.68 -27.44 6.48
N SER A 403 1.76 -28.09 6.93
CA SER A 403 2.14 -29.42 6.44
C SER A 403 1.08 -30.46 6.80
N ASP A 404 0.58 -30.47 8.04
CA ASP A 404 -0.50 -31.36 8.49
C ASP A 404 -1.78 -31.15 7.67
N ILE A 405 -2.13 -29.89 7.40
CA ILE A 405 -3.27 -29.56 6.53
C ILE A 405 -3.07 -30.10 5.11
N ASN A 406 -1.87 -30.00 4.56
CA ASN A 406 -1.57 -30.49 3.22
C ASN A 406 -1.52 -32.02 3.16
N GLN A 407 -1.01 -32.68 4.19
CA GLN A 407 -1.02 -34.13 4.31
C GLN A 407 -2.46 -34.67 4.37
N LEU A 408 -3.33 -34.04 5.17
CA LEU A 408 -4.77 -34.37 5.22
C LEU A 408 -5.45 -34.19 3.86
N LYS A 409 -5.14 -33.10 3.13
CA LYS A 409 -5.63 -32.92 1.75
C LYS A 409 -5.15 -34.03 0.82
N GLY A 410 -3.88 -34.43 0.94
CA GLY A 410 -3.29 -35.53 0.17
C GLY A 410 -3.98 -36.86 0.44
N GLN A 411 -4.21 -37.21 1.72
CA GLN A 411 -4.92 -38.43 2.12
C GLN A 411 -6.36 -38.46 1.60
N ILE A 412 -7.07 -37.33 1.63
CA ILE A 412 -8.44 -37.24 1.08
C ILE A 412 -8.42 -37.34 -0.44
N HIS A 413 -7.43 -36.75 -1.11
CA HIS A 413 -7.31 -36.88 -2.55
C HIS A 413 -7.04 -38.32 -2.99
N LYS A 414 -6.20 -39.06 -2.25
CA LYS A 414 -5.92 -40.49 -2.48
C LYS A 414 -7.11 -41.41 -2.15
N SER A 415 -7.90 -41.08 -1.13
CA SER A 415 -9.10 -41.86 -0.75
C SER A 415 -10.34 -41.55 -1.58
N THR A 416 -10.33 -40.47 -2.37
CA THR A 416 -11.41 -40.19 -3.33
C THR A 416 -11.23 -41.09 -4.56
N SER A 417 -12.00 -42.18 -4.63
CA SER A 417 -11.99 -43.11 -5.77
C SER A 417 -12.25 -42.39 -7.12
N PRO A 418 -11.56 -42.78 -8.21
CA PRO A 418 -11.74 -42.19 -9.54
C PRO A 418 -13.18 -42.32 -10.10
N SER A 419 -14.02 -43.20 -9.53
CA SER A 419 -15.40 -43.42 -10.01
C SER A 419 -16.36 -42.24 -9.78
N PHE A 420 -16.05 -41.32 -8.84
CA PHE A 420 -16.87 -40.10 -8.62
C PHE A 420 -16.42 -38.89 -9.44
N ILE A 421 -15.29 -38.97 -10.17
CA ILE A 421 -14.70 -37.86 -10.93
C ILE A 421 -15.50 -37.56 -12.22
N ASN A 422 -16.35 -38.49 -12.68
CA ASN A 422 -17.27 -38.28 -13.81
C ASN A 422 -18.49 -37.40 -13.48
N SER A 423 -18.67 -36.99 -12.22
CA SER A 423 -19.65 -35.97 -11.85
C SER A 423 -19.01 -34.57 -11.89
N SER A 424 -19.81 -33.55 -12.22
CA SER A 424 -19.34 -32.18 -12.48
C SER A 424 -18.23 -31.71 -11.51
N PRO A 425 -17.19 -31.00 -12.02
CA PRO A 425 -16.01 -30.60 -11.24
C PRO A 425 -16.34 -29.75 -10.00
N LEU A 426 -17.52 -29.13 -9.98
CA LEU A 426 -18.03 -28.34 -8.87
C LEU A 426 -18.53 -29.21 -7.70
N LEU A 427 -19.32 -30.26 -7.99
CA LEU A 427 -19.86 -31.17 -6.97
C LEU A 427 -18.75 -31.98 -6.30
N SER A 428 -17.76 -32.44 -7.07
CA SER A 428 -16.61 -33.16 -6.51
C SER A 428 -15.72 -32.25 -5.64
N SER A 429 -15.57 -30.96 -5.99
CA SER A 429 -14.85 -29.98 -5.15
C SER A 429 -15.59 -29.69 -3.83
N ILE A 430 -16.92 -29.59 -3.88
CA ILE A 430 -17.77 -29.37 -2.70
C ILE A 430 -17.75 -30.59 -1.79
N TYR A 431 -17.89 -31.81 -2.34
CA TYR A 431 -17.82 -33.06 -1.58
C TYR A 431 -16.46 -33.24 -0.91
N LYS A 432 -15.36 -33.00 -1.63
CA LYS A 432 -14.00 -33.02 -1.07
C LYS A 432 -13.83 -32.02 0.07
N LYS A 433 -14.36 -30.79 -0.07
CA LYS A 433 -14.35 -29.78 1.01
C LYS A 433 -15.20 -30.22 2.21
N PHE A 434 -16.35 -30.83 1.98
CA PHE A 434 -17.23 -31.32 3.04
C PHE A 434 -16.61 -32.49 3.81
N GLN A 435 -16.00 -33.45 3.11
CA GLN A 435 -15.26 -34.56 3.72
C GLN A 435 -14.05 -34.07 4.51
N LEU A 436 -13.36 -33.03 4.02
CA LEU A 436 -12.32 -32.33 4.77
C LEU A 436 -12.87 -31.69 6.06
N MET A 437 -13.98 -30.96 5.97
CA MET A 437 -14.59 -30.30 7.15
C MET A 437 -15.15 -31.29 8.18
N LYS A 438 -15.50 -32.51 7.78
CA LYS A 438 -15.98 -33.57 8.70
C LYS A 438 -14.87 -34.13 9.60
N SER A 439 -13.61 -33.99 9.20
CA SER A 439 -12.45 -34.36 10.03
C SER A 439 -12.31 -33.39 11.21
N LYS A 440 -12.44 -33.91 12.45
CA LYS A 440 -12.22 -33.13 13.68
C LYS A 440 -10.82 -32.50 13.72
N ASN A 441 -9.82 -33.25 13.24
CA ASN A 441 -8.42 -32.80 13.20
C ASN A 441 -8.25 -31.62 12.23
N TYR A 442 -8.94 -31.64 11.07
CA TYR A 442 -8.88 -30.53 10.12
C TYR A 442 -9.48 -29.24 10.68
N LEU A 443 -10.61 -29.32 11.38
CA LEU A 443 -11.24 -28.15 11.98
C LEU A 443 -10.38 -27.54 13.09
N GLN A 444 -9.76 -28.38 13.93
CA GLN A 444 -8.81 -27.95 14.95
C GLN A 444 -7.57 -27.27 14.33
N LEU A 445 -6.95 -27.89 13.33
CA LEU A 445 -5.80 -27.33 12.62
C LEU A 445 -6.15 -26.01 11.93
N ARG A 446 -7.34 -25.90 11.34
CA ARG A 446 -7.81 -24.66 10.72
C ARG A 446 -8.05 -23.56 11.75
N LEU A 447 -8.59 -23.89 12.92
CA LEU A 447 -8.80 -22.92 13.99
C LEU A 447 -7.45 -22.43 14.56
N MET A 448 -6.50 -23.33 14.78
CA MET A 448 -5.14 -22.98 15.19
C MET A 448 -4.44 -22.11 14.14
N SER A 449 -4.49 -22.49 12.86
CA SER A 449 -3.96 -21.66 11.76
C SER A 449 -4.58 -20.26 11.75
N HIS A 450 -5.90 -20.17 11.95
CA HIS A 450 -6.58 -18.89 12.06
C HIS A 450 -6.10 -18.07 13.26
N TYR A 451 -5.86 -18.69 14.42
CA TYR A 451 -5.39 -18.05 15.64
C TYR A 451 -3.98 -17.46 15.49
N TYR A 452 -3.00 -18.26 15.06
CA TYR A 452 -1.63 -17.78 14.84
C TYR A 452 -1.60 -16.68 13.78
N LYS A 453 -2.39 -16.83 12.72
CA LYS A 453 -2.51 -15.80 11.70
C LYS A 453 -3.10 -14.50 12.26
N THR A 454 -4.14 -14.56 13.10
CA THR A 454 -4.71 -13.35 13.71
C THR A 454 -3.71 -12.65 14.63
N ILE A 455 -2.95 -13.39 15.42
CA ILE A 455 -1.90 -12.81 16.27
C ILE A 455 -0.82 -12.14 15.42
N ALA A 456 -0.34 -12.82 14.38
CA ALA A 456 0.64 -12.26 13.45
C ALA A 456 0.12 -10.97 12.78
N CYS A 457 -1.14 -10.95 12.36
CA CYS A 457 -1.76 -9.77 11.71
C CYS A 457 -2.07 -8.63 12.69
N LEU A 458 -2.27 -8.91 13.98
CA LEU A 458 -2.43 -7.88 15.01
C LEU A 458 -1.09 -7.25 15.38
N ARG A 459 0.00 -8.03 15.41
CA ARG A 459 1.34 -7.56 15.74
C ARG A 459 2.02 -6.80 14.60
N TYR A 460 1.88 -7.25 13.35
CA TYR A 460 2.62 -6.70 12.21
C TYR A 460 1.70 -6.28 11.04
N ASP A 461 2.03 -5.18 10.36
CA ASP A 461 1.30 -4.71 9.16
C ASP A 461 1.95 -5.24 7.89
N TYR A 462 1.30 -6.20 7.24
CA TYR A 462 1.79 -6.80 6.00
C TYR A 462 1.45 -5.97 4.75
N SER A 463 0.73 -4.86 4.86
CA SER A 463 0.44 -4.01 3.69
C SER A 463 1.69 -3.48 3.01
N ASN A 464 2.73 -3.16 3.79
CA ASN A 464 4.01 -2.65 3.30
C ASN A 464 4.84 -3.68 2.52
N THR A 465 4.49 -4.98 2.54
CA THR A 465 5.24 -6.02 1.81
C THR A 465 5.24 -5.79 0.30
N PHE A 466 4.09 -5.40 -0.26
CA PHE A 466 3.91 -5.18 -1.70
C PHE A 466 3.70 -3.71 -2.09
N THR A 467 3.42 -2.84 -1.12
CA THR A 467 3.25 -1.40 -1.36
C THR A 467 4.45 -0.63 -0.86
N ASN A 468 5.05 0.16 -1.73
CA ASN A 468 6.19 0.97 -1.36
C ASN A 468 5.74 2.15 -0.49
N TYR A 469 6.38 2.34 0.66
CA TYR A 469 6.18 3.50 1.50
C TYR A 469 6.76 4.74 0.82
N SER A 470 5.99 5.81 0.66
CA SER A 470 6.53 7.10 0.26
C SER A 470 5.91 8.18 1.15
N THR A 471 6.78 8.94 1.79
CA THR A 471 6.40 10.08 2.63
C THR A 471 5.66 11.15 1.83
N THR A 472 6.10 11.42 0.61
CA THR A 472 5.49 12.39 -0.31
C THR A 472 4.08 12.00 -0.74
N THR A 473 3.88 10.74 -1.17
CA THR A 473 2.54 10.24 -1.52
C THR A 473 1.62 10.21 -0.32
N LYS A 474 2.14 9.88 0.88
CA LYS A 474 1.38 9.96 2.12
C LYS A 474 0.92 11.39 2.40
N ALA A 475 1.81 12.38 2.32
CA ALA A 475 1.47 13.79 2.57
C ALA A 475 0.38 14.31 1.61
N ILE A 476 0.53 14.08 0.31
CA ILE A 476 -0.45 14.49 -0.70
C ILE A 476 -1.80 13.81 -0.47
N THR A 477 -1.78 12.50 -0.24
CA THR A 477 -3.03 11.75 -0.06
C THR A 477 -3.74 12.08 1.24
N THR A 478 -3.04 12.52 2.29
CA THR A 478 -3.67 13.03 3.53
C THR A 478 -4.58 14.23 3.29
N ILE A 479 -4.27 15.08 2.31
CA ILE A 479 -5.09 16.24 1.93
C ILE A 479 -6.18 15.84 0.93
N LEU A 480 -5.83 14.97 -0.03
CA LEU A 480 -6.73 14.58 -1.11
C LEU A 480 -7.90 13.71 -0.65
N TRP A 481 -7.69 12.81 0.33
CA TRP A 481 -8.75 11.89 0.76
C TRP A 481 -9.94 12.57 1.44
N PRO A 482 -9.76 13.53 2.37
CA PRO A 482 -10.86 14.31 2.91
C PRO A 482 -11.68 15.06 1.84
N TYR A 483 -11.02 15.60 0.80
CA TYR A 483 -11.70 16.22 -0.32
C TYR A 483 -12.60 15.24 -1.09
N VAL A 484 -12.05 14.08 -1.45
CA VAL A 484 -12.79 13.02 -2.15
C VAL A 484 -13.96 12.55 -1.28
N ALA A 485 -13.73 12.35 0.03
CA ALA A 485 -14.75 11.95 0.98
C ALA A 485 -15.90 12.98 1.08
N SER A 486 -15.61 14.28 1.08
CA SER A 486 -16.64 15.33 1.08
C SER A 486 -17.50 15.30 -0.20
N LYS A 487 -16.89 15.06 -1.37
CA LYS A 487 -17.64 14.92 -2.64
C LYS A 487 -18.51 13.67 -2.65
N VAL A 488 -17.98 12.53 -2.19
CA VAL A 488 -18.74 11.29 -1.99
C VAL A 488 -19.89 11.51 -1.01
N GLY A 489 -19.65 12.23 0.09
CA GLY A 489 -20.68 12.56 1.08
C GLY A 489 -21.81 13.41 0.52
N LYS A 490 -21.49 14.43 -0.29
CA LYS A 490 -22.51 15.23 -0.99
C LYS A 490 -23.35 14.39 -1.97
N PHE A 491 -22.73 13.42 -2.64
CA PHE A 491 -23.44 12.48 -3.52
C PHE A 491 -24.36 11.55 -2.72
N ILE A 492 -23.85 10.96 -1.62
CA ILE A 492 -24.63 10.09 -0.72
C ILE A 492 -25.80 10.85 -0.09
N MET A 493 -25.58 12.10 0.35
CA MET A 493 -26.65 12.95 0.90
C MET A 493 -27.79 13.18 -0.08
N LYS A 494 -27.48 13.42 -1.37
CA LYS A 494 -28.49 13.58 -2.42
C LYS A 494 -29.33 12.32 -2.62
N LEU A 495 -28.77 11.13 -2.35
CA LEU A 495 -29.45 9.86 -2.52
C LEU A 495 -30.24 9.40 -1.28
N LEU A 496 -29.71 9.63 -0.07
CA LEU A 496 -30.23 9.01 1.17
C LEU A 496 -31.07 9.95 2.04
N VAL A 497 -30.84 11.26 2.03
CA VAL A 497 -31.41 12.15 3.05
C VAL A 497 -32.20 13.28 2.42
N LYS A 498 -33.53 13.21 2.54
CA LYS A 498 -34.47 14.25 2.07
C LYS A 498 -34.41 15.54 2.89
N ASN A 499 -33.95 15.46 4.15
CA ASN A 499 -33.80 16.60 5.07
C ASN A 499 -32.32 16.97 5.31
N GLN A 500 -31.87 18.07 4.70
CA GLN A 500 -30.53 18.60 4.90
C GLN A 500 -30.41 19.31 6.26
N SER A 501 -30.05 18.54 7.29
CA SER A 501 -29.57 19.12 8.55
C SER A 501 -28.05 19.06 8.61
N ASP A 502 -27.43 20.07 9.23
CA ASP A 502 -25.97 20.14 9.42
C ASP A 502 -25.43 18.91 10.17
N ARG A 503 -26.23 18.33 11.06
CA ARG A 503 -25.88 17.09 11.79
C ARG A 503 -25.79 15.88 10.85
N ASN A 504 -26.77 15.72 9.96
CA ASN A 504 -26.77 14.64 8.98
C ASN A 504 -25.59 14.79 8.02
N LEU A 505 -25.22 16.03 7.67
CA LEU A 505 -24.08 16.29 6.80
C LEU A 505 -22.76 15.83 7.43
N VAL A 506 -22.52 16.14 8.72
CA VAL A 506 -21.32 15.67 9.43
C VAL A 506 -21.27 14.14 9.47
N LEU A 507 -22.38 13.50 9.79
CA LEU A 507 -22.46 12.04 9.88
C LEU A 507 -22.19 11.38 8.53
N VAL A 508 -22.76 11.92 7.45
CA VAL A 508 -22.52 11.39 6.09
C VAL A 508 -21.09 11.66 5.62
N ASN A 509 -20.49 12.81 5.94
CA ASN A 509 -19.08 13.07 5.64
C ASN A 509 -18.17 12.07 6.39
N MET A 510 -18.46 11.80 7.66
CA MET A 510 -17.72 10.82 8.46
C MET A 510 -17.86 9.39 7.90
N ALA A 511 -19.07 8.97 7.54
CA ALA A 511 -19.31 7.70 6.86
C ALA A 511 -18.59 7.63 5.51
N SER A 512 -18.56 8.73 4.76
CA SER A 512 -17.88 8.81 3.46
C SER A 512 -16.37 8.68 3.59
N MET A 513 -15.77 9.22 4.65
CA MET A 513 -14.35 9.00 4.94
C MET A 513 -14.05 7.50 5.16
N ILE A 514 -14.91 6.78 5.87
CA ILE A 514 -14.77 5.32 6.08
C ILE A 514 -14.88 4.59 4.74
N ILE A 515 -15.88 4.92 3.91
CA ILE A 515 -16.08 4.30 2.59
C ILE A 515 -14.86 4.50 1.70
N VAL A 516 -14.33 5.73 1.63
CA VAL A 516 -13.14 6.07 0.85
C VAL A 516 -11.91 5.32 1.36
N ALA A 517 -11.74 5.20 2.68
CA ALA A 517 -10.65 4.42 3.27
C ALA A 517 -10.74 2.94 2.89
N VAL A 518 -11.92 2.31 3.01
CA VAL A 518 -12.13 0.90 2.62
C VAL A 518 -11.89 0.71 1.12
N PHE A 519 -12.40 1.60 0.27
CA PHE A 519 -12.20 1.52 -1.18
C PHE A 519 -10.71 1.60 -1.56
N LYS A 520 -9.97 2.53 -0.95
CA LYS A 520 -8.52 2.65 -1.11
C LYS A 520 -7.83 1.34 -0.73
N GLU A 521 -8.19 0.73 0.40
CA GLU A 521 -7.53 -0.52 0.81
C GLU A 521 -7.86 -1.70 -0.08
N VAL A 522 -9.12 -1.83 -0.55
CA VAL A 522 -9.49 -2.85 -1.52
C VAL A 522 -8.69 -2.70 -2.82
N PHE A 523 -8.52 -1.46 -3.29
CA PHE A 523 -7.70 -1.17 -4.46
C PHE A 523 -6.22 -1.53 -4.24
N ASN A 524 -5.67 -1.24 -3.07
CA ASN A 524 -4.30 -1.62 -2.73
C ASN A 524 -4.11 -3.15 -2.66
N VAL A 525 -5.06 -3.88 -2.07
CA VAL A 525 -5.03 -5.36 -2.05
C VAL A 525 -5.10 -5.92 -3.46
N TRP A 526 -5.97 -5.37 -4.31
CA TRP A 526 -6.09 -5.77 -5.70
C TRP A 526 -4.78 -5.56 -6.46
N LEU A 527 -4.14 -4.41 -6.27
CA LEU A 527 -2.81 -4.14 -6.83
C LEU A 527 -1.75 -5.13 -6.34
N SER A 528 -1.73 -5.40 -5.03
CA SER A 528 -0.79 -6.35 -4.43
C SER A 528 -1.02 -7.78 -4.93
N LYS A 529 -2.26 -8.16 -5.23
CA LYS A 529 -2.59 -9.44 -5.87
C LYS A 529 -2.02 -9.52 -7.28
N ILE A 530 -2.09 -8.45 -8.07
CA ILE A 530 -1.47 -8.40 -9.41
C ILE A 530 0.06 -8.52 -9.29
N LYS A 531 0.69 -7.78 -8.38
CA LYS A 531 2.13 -7.87 -8.12
C LYS A 531 2.56 -9.27 -7.68
N SER A 532 1.81 -9.89 -6.76
CA SER A 532 2.05 -11.25 -6.29
C SER A 532 1.95 -12.26 -7.43
N ASN A 533 0.92 -12.14 -8.27
CA ASN A 533 0.76 -13.01 -9.45
C ASN A 533 1.90 -12.84 -10.46
N GLN A 534 2.37 -11.61 -10.70
CA GLN A 534 3.53 -11.36 -11.57
C GLN A 534 4.80 -12.02 -11.05
N ARG A 535 5.05 -11.92 -9.74
CA ARG A 535 6.20 -12.57 -9.11
C ARG A 535 6.12 -14.09 -9.22
N SER A 536 4.92 -14.68 -9.10
CA SER A 536 4.75 -16.12 -9.27
C SER A 536 4.93 -16.61 -10.72
N GLN A 537 4.84 -15.70 -11.69
CA GLN A 537 4.99 -16.01 -13.13
C GLN A 537 6.43 -15.81 -13.62
N ILE A 538 7.37 -15.47 -12.73
CA ILE A 538 8.79 -15.39 -13.09
C ILE A 538 9.26 -16.78 -13.52
N LYS A 539 9.82 -16.86 -14.72
CA LYS A 539 10.40 -18.08 -15.29
C LYS A 539 11.88 -17.88 -15.52
N THR A 540 12.68 -18.90 -15.25
CA THR A 540 14.03 -18.98 -15.80
C THR A 540 13.94 -19.23 -17.28
N VAL A 541 14.71 -18.51 -18.07
CA VAL A 541 14.87 -18.75 -19.50
C VAL A 541 16.30 -19.21 -19.70
N THR A 542 16.48 -20.36 -20.32
CA THR A 542 17.82 -20.83 -20.69
C THR A 542 18.32 -20.01 -21.87
N ILE A 543 19.64 -19.87 -22.03
CA ILE A 543 20.22 -19.05 -23.12
C ILE A 543 19.75 -19.56 -24.49
N GLU A 544 19.58 -20.89 -24.62
CA GLU A 544 19.00 -21.55 -25.80
C GLU A 544 17.56 -21.09 -26.11
N GLU A 545 16.74 -20.84 -25.08
CA GLU A 545 15.37 -20.31 -25.26
C GLU A 545 15.35 -18.82 -25.61
N VAL A 546 16.37 -18.05 -25.20
CA VAL A 546 16.50 -16.61 -25.54
C VAL A 546 16.94 -16.42 -26.99
N ASP A 547 17.87 -17.24 -27.49
CA ASP A 547 18.34 -17.19 -28.88
C ASP A 547 17.24 -17.66 -29.87
N VAL A 548 16.43 -18.66 -29.48
CA VAL A 548 15.26 -19.11 -30.25
C VAL A 548 14.17 -18.03 -30.33
N ILE A 549 14.04 -17.20 -29.29
CA ILE A 549 13.10 -16.09 -29.26
C ILE A 549 13.49 -14.97 -30.26
N THR A 550 14.79 -14.75 -30.45
CA THR A 550 15.30 -13.73 -31.38
C THR A 550 15.24 -14.19 -32.83
N ASP A 551 15.47 -15.48 -33.11
CA ASP A 551 15.48 -16.00 -34.49
C ASP A 551 14.07 -16.26 -35.07
N VAL A 552 13.04 -16.42 -34.24
CA VAL A 552 11.64 -16.65 -34.69
C VAL A 552 10.96 -15.38 -35.23
N GLU A 553 11.55 -14.19 -35.08
CA GLU A 553 10.94 -12.93 -35.54
C GLU A 553 11.57 -12.34 -36.82
N ASP A 554 12.67 -12.90 -37.33
CA ASP A 554 13.38 -12.44 -38.54
C ASP A 554 13.01 -13.25 -39.83
N ASP A 555 12.11 -14.24 -39.72
CA ASP A 555 11.36 -14.88 -40.83
C ASP A 555 9.87 -14.43 -40.80
#